data_AF-A0A8T0F4W1-F1
#
_entry.id   AF-A0A8T0F4W1-F1
#
_cell.length_a   1.000
_cell.length_b   1.000
_cell.length_c   1.000
_cell.angle_alpha   90.00
_cell.angle_beta   90.00
_cell.angle_gamma   90.00
#
_symmetry.space_group_name_H-M   'P 1'
#
loop_
_entity.id
_entity.type
_entity.pdbx_description
1 polymer ?
#
loop_
_entity_poly.entity_id
_entity_poly.type
_entity_poly.pdbx_seq_one_letter_code
_entity_poly.pdbx_strand_id
1 'polypeptide(L)'
;MVTVVEENDICYSVNVMQSAISENFFKSGKSTDELVLRLGQRYEKNDIMSNYSKLRFEKELTKNSKALDKELHLQRLEQLRLLAEKLRDDAWQSDVELLTPPNWLNDNIIAFWFEYLENEVYKDHKKVLGFVCPQVVQYLKFGLPEDVKSTIEGLELDTKQYILFPVNDCRAQTVPGGTHWSLLAYNASENLFEHYDSYPGSCNLPVAESLAKVLAMFLRNSLKGGHPPVIQEMPCTQQVNTYDCGMHVICNAEGLCKKFTTQDKRPLTEIVPSSVVARSRESLKAIIYSLRK
;
A
#
# COMPACT_ATOMS: atom_id res chain seq x y z
N MET A 1 14.41 30.51 9.60
CA MET A 1 15.59 31.31 9.99
C MET A 1 15.43 31.61 11.47
N VAL A 2 16.32 31.10 12.32
CA VAL A 2 16.27 31.36 13.77
C VAL A 2 17.49 32.20 14.11
N THR A 3 17.26 33.37 14.71
CA THR A 3 18.32 34.23 15.22
C THR A 3 18.44 33.97 16.72
N VAL A 4 19.60 33.51 17.16
CA VAL A 4 19.92 33.39 18.58
C VAL A 4 20.74 34.62 18.97
N VAL A 5 20.28 35.33 20.00
CA VAL A 5 20.98 36.48 20.57
C VAL A 5 21.48 36.05 21.94
N GLU A 6 22.78 36.09 22.15
CA GLU A 6 23.40 35.94 23.47
C GLU A 6 23.73 37.31 24.09
N GLU A 7 23.85 37.35 25.41
CA GLU A 7 24.03 38.56 26.24
C GLU A 7 25.32 39.36 25.98
N ASN A 8 26.18 38.95 25.05
CA ASN A 8 27.46 39.61 24.72
C ASN A 8 27.53 40.18 23.29
N ASP A 9 26.40 40.49 22.65
CA ASP A 9 26.29 41.20 21.35
C ASP A 9 26.95 40.51 20.12
N ILE A 10 27.33 39.23 20.21
CA ILE A 10 27.76 38.46 19.03
C ILE A 10 26.58 37.67 18.48
N CYS A 11 26.14 38.05 17.28
CA CYS A 11 24.97 37.46 16.62
C CYS A 11 25.41 36.35 15.65
N TYR A 12 25.03 35.10 15.91
CA TYR A 12 25.19 33.99 14.97
C TYR A 12 23.84 33.57 14.40
N SER A 13 23.69 33.74 13.09
CA SER A 13 22.53 33.25 12.33
C SER A 13 22.82 31.85 11.81
N VAL A 14 22.24 30.83 12.45
CA VAL A 14 22.28 29.46 11.92
C VAL A 14 21.02 29.19 11.11
N ASN A 15 21.19 29.13 9.79
CA ASN A 15 20.10 28.82 8.86
C ASN A 15 19.86 27.31 8.83
N VAL A 16 19.13 26.78 9.82
CA VAL A 16 18.90 25.32 10.00
C VAL A 16 18.10 24.69 8.85
N MET A 17 17.46 25.48 7.99
CA MET A 17 16.60 24.96 6.91
C MET A 17 17.26 24.85 5.52
N GLN A 18 18.57 25.08 5.36
CA GLN A 18 19.23 25.01 4.05
C GLN A 18 20.48 24.12 4.00
N SER A 19 20.63 23.15 4.91
CA SER A 19 21.70 22.17 4.77
C SER A 19 21.16 20.84 4.24
N ALA A 20 21.85 20.24 3.27
CA ALA A 20 21.54 18.91 2.73
C ALA A 20 21.43 17.81 3.82
N ILE A 21 21.90 18.11 5.05
CA ILE A 21 21.85 17.24 6.22
C ILE A 21 20.41 17.07 6.74
N SER A 22 19.57 18.13 6.72
CA SER A 22 18.19 18.05 7.22
C SER A 22 17.27 17.32 6.24
N GLU A 23 17.44 17.53 4.93
CA GLU A 23 16.69 16.79 3.90
C GLU A 23 17.03 15.30 3.89
N ASN A 24 18.31 14.94 3.96
CA ASN A 24 18.73 13.55 4.01
C ASN A 24 18.31 12.85 5.31
N PHE A 25 18.20 13.60 6.41
CA PHE A 25 17.71 13.06 7.67
C PHE A 25 16.25 12.62 7.59
N PHE A 26 15.36 13.46 7.05
CA PHE A 26 13.94 13.11 6.91
C PHE A 26 13.69 12.08 5.81
N LYS A 27 14.46 12.09 4.71
CA LYS A 27 14.40 11.04 3.67
C LYS A 27 14.78 9.65 4.20
N SER A 28 15.55 9.57 5.29
CA SER A 28 15.95 8.30 5.92
C SER A 28 14.85 7.63 6.77
N GLY A 29 13.65 8.22 6.86
CA GLY A 29 12.52 7.65 7.61
C GLY A 29 12.62 7.80 9.13
N LYS A 30 13.55 8.64 9.59
CA LYS A 30 13.72 8.99 11.00
C LYS A 30 12.65 9.95 11.45
N SER A 31 12.13 9.75 12.66
CA SER A 31 11.06 10.57 13.19
C SER A 31 11.56 11.99 13.51
N THR A 32 10.63 12.93 13.56
CA THR A 32 10.89 14.29 14.06
C THR A 32 11.42 14.26 15.50
N ASP A 33 10.99 13.31 16.33
CA ASP A 33 11.50 13.11 17.69
C ASP A 33 13.00 12.71 17.70
N GLU A 34 13.44 11.90 16.75
CA GLU A 34 14.86 11.55 16.60
C GLU A 34 15.70 12.74 16.13
N LEU A 35 15.18 13.63 15.28
CA LEU A 35 15.91 14.84 14.90
C LEU A 35 16.06 15.77 16.10
N VAL A 36 15.00 15.93 16.89
CA VAL A 36 14.97 16.76 18.10
C VAL A 36 15.96 16.23 19.14
N LEU A 37 15.99 14.91 19.38
CA LEU A 37 16.97 14.26 20.25
C LEU A 37 18.40 14.47 19.75
N ARG A 38 18.65 14.32 18.45
CA ARG A 38 20.00 14.40 17.88
C ARG A 38 20.53 15.83 17.81
N LEU A 39 19.67 16.82 17.54
CA LEU A 39 20.02 18.23 17.64
C LEU A 39 20.17 18.64 19.11
N GLY A 40 19.27 18.23 19.99
CA GLY A 40 19.36 18.46 21.44
C GLY A 40 20.66 17.93 22.05
N GLN A 41 21.08 16.70 21.69
CA GLN A 41 22.35 16.10 22.12
C GLN A 41 23.59 16.81 21.55
N ARG A 42 23.49 17.43 20.37
CA ARG A 42 24.58 18.21 19.78
C ARG A 42 24.78 19.56 20.46
N TYR A 43 23.71 20.12 21.01
CA TYR A 43 23.72 21.39 21.76
C TYR A 43 24.01 21.21 23.26
N GLU A 44 23.69 20.07 23.88
CA GLU A 44 24.10 19.79 25.27
C GLU A 44 25.63 19.80 25.48
N LYS A 45 26.42 19.60 24.41
CA LYS A 45 27.88 19.65 24.47
C LYS A 45 28.47 21.07 24.36
N ASN A 46 27.72 22.04 23.86
CA ASN A 46 28.18 23.41 23.64
C ASN A 46 27.12 24.40 24.17
N ASP A 47 27.35 24.84 25.40
CA ASP A 47 26.69 25.93 26.13
C ASP A 47 25.23 25.81 26.59
N ILE A 48 25.03 26.39 27.77
CA ILE A 48 23.85 26.33 28.63
C ILE A 48 22.67 27.06 27.96
N MET A 49 21.86 26.32 27.20
CA MET A 49 20.55 26.80 26.78
C MET A 49 19.64 26.97 28.00
N SER A 50 19.21 28.19 28.30
CA SER A 50 18.22 28.41 29.37
C SER A 50 16.93 27.63 29.08
N ASN A 51 16.26 27.15 30.14
CA ASN A 51 15.04 26.34 30.03
C ASN A 51 13.94 27.00 29.16
N TYR A 52 13.93 28.33 29.07
CA TYR A 52 12.97 29.07 28.24
C TYR A 52 13.28 28.95 26.74
N SER A 53 14.56 29.02 26.37
CA SER A 53 15.03 28.87 24.99
C SER A 53 14.79 27.46 24.46
N LYS A 54 14.99 26.44 25.31
CA LYS A 54 14.68 25.04 24.99
C LYS A 54 13.19 24.83 24.73
N LEU A 55 12.32 25.34 25.60
CA LEU A 55 10.87 25.21 25.46
C LEU A 55 10.34 25.93 24.21
N ARG A 56 10.94 27.08 23.84
CA ARG A 56 10.60 27.82 22.61
C ARG A 56 11.02 27.04 21.36
N PHE A 57 12.21 26.47 21.36
CA PHE A 57 12.73 25.66 20.25
C PHE A 57 11.87 24.40 20.04
N GLU A 58 11.53 23.68 21.11
CA GLU A 58 10.64 22.52 21.05
C GLU A 58 9.26 22.90 20.49
N LYS A 59 8.67 24.02 20.95
CA LYS A 59 7.39 24.52 20.40
C LYS A 59 7.47 24.87 18.92
N GLU A 60 8.54 25.51 18.46
CA GLU A 60 8.71 25.83 17.04
C GLU A 60 8.91 24.58 16.18
N LEU A 61 9.65 23.58 16.67
CA LEU A 61 9.81 22.28 16.01
C LEU A 61 8.47 21.54 15.89
N THR A 62 7.68 21.47 16.97
CA THR A 62 6.36 20.84 16.93
C THR A 62 5.41 21.57 15.97
N LYS A 63 5.46 22.91 15.94
CA LYS A 63 4.65 23.73 15.03
C LYS A 63 5.03 23.49 13.58
N ASN A 64 6.32 23.44 13.27
CA ASN A 64 6.83 23.19 11.91
C ASN A 64 6.55 21.75 11.46
N SER A 65 6.66 20.75 12.36
CA SER A 65 6.28 19.36 12.08
C SER A 65 4.81 19.25 11.70
N LYS A 66 3.91 19.86 12.49
CA LYS A 66 2.46 19.85 12.20
C LYS A 66 2.11 20.55 10.89
N ALA A 67 2.83 21.61 10.53
CA ALA A 67 2.65 22.30 9.26
C ALA A 67 3.07 21.42 8.07
N LEU A 68 4.21 20.72 8.20
CA LEU A 68 4.71 19.79 7.19
C LEU A 68 3.77 18.58 7.00
N ASP A 69 3.24 18.02 8.09
CA ASP A 69 2.26 16.93 8.02
C ASP A 69 0.95 17.37 7.35
N LYS A 70 0.51 18.60 7.61
CA LYS A 70 -0.68 19.18 6.96
C LYS A 70 -0.46 19.40 5.47
N GLU A 71 0.71 19.89 5.07
CA GLU A 71 1.05 20.11 3.67
C GLU A 71 1.19 18.79 2.89
N LEU A 72 1.84 17.79 3.49
CA LEU A 72 1.89 16.44 2.94
C LEU A 72 0.49 15.80 2.81
N HIS A 73 -0.40 16.03 3.79
CA HIS A 73 -1.78 15.58 3.71
C HIS A 73 -2.57 16.28 2.61
N LEU A 74 -2.39 17.59 2.42
CA LEU A 74 -3.03 18.35 1.36
C LEU A 74 -2.55 17.92 -0.04
N GLN A 75 -1.25 17.67 -0.20
CA GLN A 75 -0.70 17.12 -1.46
C GLN A 75 -1.25 15.73 -1.78
N ARG A 76 -1.42 14.87 -0.77
CA ARG A 76 -2.06 13.55 -0.93
C ARG A 76 -3.53 13.67 -1.34
N LEU A 77 -4.28 14.55 -0.66
CA LEU A 77 -5.68 14.84 -1.02
C LEU A 77 -5.81 15.36 -2.46
N GLU A 78 -4.86 16.15 -2.93
CA GLU A 78 -4.86 16.66 -4.31
C GLU A 78 -4.55 15.57 -5.35
N GLN A 79 -3.61 14.67 -5.07
CA GLN A 79 -3.37 13.49 -5.92
C GLN A 79 -4.59 12.57 -6.01
N LEU A 80 -5.25 12.30 -4.88
CA LEU A 80 -6.50 11.53 -4.87
C LEU A 80 -7.62 12.24 -5.61
N ARG A 81 -7.74 13.57 -5.47
CA ARG A 81 -8.74 14.35 -6.20
C ARG A 81 -8.53 14.26 -7.69
N LEU A 82 -7.30 14.35 -8.17
CA LEU A 82 -6.98 14.15 -9.58
C LEU A 82 -7.31 12.73 -10.06
N LEU A 83 -7.09 11.73 -9.21
CA LEU A 83 -7.48 10.35 -9.50
C LEU A 83 -9.01 10.20 -9.55
N ALA A 84 -9.73 10.77 -8.59
CA ALA A 84 -11.19 10.79 -8.54
C ALA A 84 -11.82 11.68 -9.63
N GLU A 85 -11.11 12.68 -10.13
CA GLU A 85 -11.49 13.48 -11.30
C GLU A 85 -11.28 12.70 -12.60
N LYS A 86 -10.24 11.86 -12.69
CA LYS A 86 -10.14 10.85 -13.76
C LYS A 86 -11.31 9.86 -13.71
N LEU A 87 -11.83 9.54 -12.51
CA LEU A 87 -13.07 8.78 -12.31
C LEU A 87 -14.37 9.55 -12.62
N ARG A 88 -14.29 10.78 -13.14
CA ARG A 88 -15.42 11.70 -13.35
C ARG A 88 -15.91 11.73 -14.81
N ASP A 89 -15.19 11.11 -15.73
CA ASP A 89 -15.68 10.84 -17.09
C ASP A 89 -16.79 9.79 -17.07
N ASP A 90 -17.76 9.90 -17.98
CA ASP A 90 -18.92 8.98 -18.11
C ASP A 90 -18.52 7.50 -18.14
N ALA A 91 -17.30 7.20 -18.56
CA ALA A 91 -16.68 5.88 -18.58
C ALA A 91 -16.60 5.19 -17.20
N TRP A 92 -16.51 5.95 -16.09
CA TRP A 92 -16.38 5.39 -14.74
C TRP A 92 -17.70 5.28 -13.99
N GLN A 93 -18.76 5.95 -14.47
CA GLN A 93 -20.08 5.80 -13.87
C GLN A 93 -20.61 4.37 -14.08
N SER A 94 -20.38 3.79 -15.26
CA SER A 94 -20.67 2.37 -15.53
C SER A 94 -19.86 1.42 -14.64
N ASP A 95 -18.61 1.76 -14.29
CA ASP A 95 -17.81 0.96 -13.36
C ASP A 95 -18.41 0.99 -11.94
N VAL A 96 -18.84 2.17 -11.46
CA VAL A 96 -19.48 2.31 -10.15
C VAL A 96 -20.83 1.57 -10.10
N GLU A 97 -21.55 1.46 -11.22
CA GLU A 97 -22.77 0.67 -11.31
C GLU A 97 -22.54 -0.82 -11.07
N LEU A 98 -21.33 -1.34 -11.34
CA LEU A 98 -20.94 -2.73 -11.03
C LEU A 98 -20.90 -3.02 -9.53
N LEU A 99 -20.91 -1.98 -8.67
CA LEU A 99 -21.03 -2.17 -7.22
C LEU A 99 -22.46 -2.55 -6.80
N THR A 100 -23.45 -2.42 -7.68
CA THR A 100 -24.83 -2.88 -7.45
C THR A 100 -24.92 -4.38 -7.74
N PRO A 101 -25.31 -5.23 -6.78
CA PRO A 101 -25.57 -6.64 -7.06
C PRO A 101 -26.66 -6.82 -8.14
N PRO A 102 -26.60 -7.89 -8.96
CA PRO A 102 -25.66 -9.01 -8.94
C PRO A 102 -24.45 -8.82 -9.89
N ASN A 103 -23.96 -7.58 -10.07
CA ASN A 103 -22.90 -7.29 -11.03
C ASN A 103 -21.51 -7.77 -10.55
N TRP A 104 -20.71 -8.22 -11.51
CA TRP A 104 -19.31 -8.63 -11.29
C TRP A 104 -18.42 -7.39 -11.25
N LEU A 105 -17.42 -7.38 -10.37
CA LEU A 105 -16.42 -6.32 -10.42
C LEU A 105 -15.50 -6.54 -11.62
N ASN A 106 -15.14 -5.44 -12.27
CA ASN A 106 -14.07 -5.43 -13.26
C ASN A 106 -12.72 -5.07 -12.64
N ASP A 107 -11.71 -5.06 -13.48
CA ASP A 107 -10.35 -4.67 -13.16
C ASP A 107 -10.24 -3.23 -12.66
N ASN A 108 -10.99 -2.29 -13.23
CA ASN A 108 -11.00 -0.88 -12.82
C ASN A 108 -11.37 -0.69 -11.33
N ILE A 109 -12.44 -1.35 -10.86
CA ILE A 109 -12.87 -1.25 -9.46
C ILE A 109 -11.85 -1.89 -8.51
N ILE A 110 -11.26 -3.02 -8.89
CA ILE A 110 -10.23 -3.69 -8.08
C ILE A 110 -8.95 -2.84 -8.04
N ALA A 111 -8.55 -2.26 -9.17
CA ALA A 111 -7.39 -1.36 -9.28
C ALA A 111 -7.57 -0.13 -8.39
N PHE A 112 -8.73 0.53 -8.47
CA PHE A 112 -9.08 1.65 -7.60
C PHE A 112 -8.94 1.29 -6.12
N TRP A 113 -9.47 0.13 -5.72
CA TRP A 113 -9.37 -0.28 -4.32
C TRP A 113 -7.93 -0.52 -3.88
N PHE A 114 -7.13 -1.18 -4.71
CA PHE A 114 -5.71 -1.41 -4.42
C PHE A 114 -4.93 -0.10 -4.29
N GLU A 115 -5.18 0.87 -5.18
CA GLU A 115 -4.60 2.21 -5.08
C GLU A 115 -5.06 2.94 -3.82
N TYR A 116 -6.34 2.83 -3.45
CA TYR A 116 -6.87 3.42 -2.21
C TYR A 116 -6.22 2.80 -0.96
N LEU A 117 -6.07 1.47 -0.92
CA LEU A 117 -5.37 0.78 0.16
C LEU A 117 -3.92 1.25 0.26
N GLU A 118 -3.20 1.33 -0.86
CA GLU A 118 -1.79 1.71 -0.87
C GLU A 118 -1.58 3.18 -0.48
N ASN A 119 -2.38 4.09 -1.06
CA ASN A 119 -2.14 5.53 -0.97
C ASN A 119 -2.79 6.18 0.25
N GLU A 120 -3.87 5.60 0.78
CA GLU A 120 -4.61 6.19 1.90
C GLU A 120 -4.59 5.32 3.15
N VAL A 121 -5.09 4.09 3.07
CA VAL A 121 -5.29 3.23 4.24
C VAL A 121 -3.96 2.79 4.84
N TYR A 122 -3.02 2.38 3.99
CA TYR A 122 -1.71 1.84 4.37
C TYR A 122 -0.55 2.69 3.86
N LYS A 123 -0.75 4.00 3.69
CA LYS A 123 0.25 4.94 3.17
C LYS A 123 1.59 4.93 3.91
N ASP A 124 1.56 4.67 5.22
CA ASP A 124 2.75 4.62 6.07
C ASP A 124 3.46 3.24 5.98
N HIS A 125 2.84 2.26 5.33
CA HIS A 125 3.35 0.90 5.13
C HIS A 125 3.76 0.62 3.67
N LYS A 126 3.77 1.61 2.77
CA LYS A 126 4.16 1.45 1.35
C LYS A 126 5.55 0.86 1.12
N LYS A 127 6.45 0.98 2.09
CA LYS A 127 7.80 0.39 2.01
C LYS A 127 7.78 -1.13 2.19
N VAL A 128 6.76 -1.68 2.84
CA VAL A 128 6.66 -3.10 3.18
C VAL A 128 5.51 -3.81 2.48
N LEU A 129 4.44 -3.10 2.15
CA LEU A 129 3.31 -3.62 1.36
C LEU A 129 3.50 -3.25 -0.12
N GLY A 130 3.21 -4.20 -1.01
CA GLY A 130 3.11 -3.98 -2.45
C GLY A 130 1.72 -4.33 -2.95
N PHE A 131 1.11 -3.44 -3.74
CA PHE A 131 -0.19 -3.67 -4.36
C PHE A 131 -0.01 -3.65 -5.87
N VAL A 132 -0.33 -4.75 -6.54
CA VAL A 132 -0.21 -4.85 -7.99
C VAL A 132 -1.59 -4.76 -8.61
N CYS A 133 -1.81 -3.81 -9.52
CA CYS A 133 -3.12 -3.65 -10.15
C CYS A 133 -3.41 -4.84 -11.11
N PRO A 134 -4.69 -5.17 -11.36
CA PRO A 134 -5.06 -6.32 -12.19
C PRO A 134 -4.46 -6.31 -13.59
N GLN A 135 -4.31 -5.14 -14.22
CA GLN A 135 -3.74 -5.02 -15.56
C GLN A 135 -2.25 -5.42 -15.57
N VAL A 136 -1.50 -5.01 -14.54
CA VAL A 136 -0.10 -5.43 -14.39
C VAL A 136 -0.01 -6.92 -14.07
N VAL A 137 -0.89 -7.47 -13.24
CA VAL A 137 -0.95 -8.92 -13.02
C VAL A 137 -1.19 -9.67 -14.33
N GLN A 138 -2.14 -9.21 -15.15
CA GLN A 138 -2.41 -9.80 -16.46
C GLN A 138 -1.19 -9.69 -17.38
N TYR A 139 -0.50 -8.56 -17.40
CA TYR A 139 0.75 -8.41 -18.14
C TYR A 139 1.83 -9.40 -17.69
N LEU A 140 2.04 -9.54 -16.38
CA LEU A 140 3.03 -10.46 -15.79
C LEU A 140 2.74 -11.93 -16.10
N LYS A 141 1.45 -12.32 -16.22
CA LYS A 141 1.06 -13.69 -16.58
C LYS A 141 1.57 -14.13 -17.96
N PHE A 142 1.74 -13.19 -18.90
CA PHE A 142 2.16 -13.45 -20.29
C PHE A 142 3.51 -12.82 -20.64
N GLY A 143 4.13 -12.09 -19.70
CA GLY A 143 5.37 -11.37 -19.92
C GLY A 143 6.54 -12.31 -20.14
N LEU A 144 7.49 -11.90 -20.99
CA LEU A 144 8.77 -12.56 -21.10
C LEU A 144 9.58 -12.34 -19.80
N PRO A 145 10.53 -13.22 -19.44
CA PRO A 145 11.28 -13.11 -18.19
C PRO A 145 11.92 -11.73 -17.96
N GLU A 146 12.46 -11.11 -19.00
CA GLU A 146 13.07 -9.77 -18.99
C GLU A 146 12.06 -8.66 -18.68
N ASP A 147 10.85 -8.75 -19.23
CA ASP A 147 9.75 -7.80 -19.01
C ASP A 147 9.21 -7.93 -17.59
N VAL A 148 9.06 -9.17 -17.12
CA VAL A 148 8.66 -9.49 -15.74
C VAL A 148 9.69 -8.93 -14.76
N LYS A 149 10.97 -9.16 -15.02
CA LYS A 149 12.07 -8.63 -14.20
C LYS A 149 12.03 -7.11 -14.14
N SER A 150 11.97 -6.45 -15.30
CA SER A 150 11.90 -4.99 -15.41
C SER A 150 10.70 -4.41 -14.64
N THR A 151 9.55 -5.08 -14.72
CA THR A 151 8.34 -4.69 -14.00
C THR A 151 8.49 -4.84 -12.49
N ILE A 152 9.06 -5.97 -12.02
CA ILE A 152 9.31 -6.22 -10.59
C ILE A 152 10.28 -5.18 -10.02
N GLU A 153 11.36 -4.87 -10.74
CA GLU A 153 12.35 -3.87 -10.35
C GLU A 153 11.75 -2.45 -10.36
N GLY A 154 11.01 -2.09 -11.41
CA GLY A 154 10.39 -0.76 -11.56
C GLY A 154 9.30 -0.46 -10.53
N LEU A 155 8.62 -1.49 -10.03
CA LEU A 155 7.64 -1.40 -8.94
C LEU A 155 8.26 -1.66 -7.56
N GLU A 156 9.58 -1.88 -7.50
CA GLU A 156 10.33 -2.21 -6.28
C GLU A 156 9.71 -3.40 -5.50
N LEU A 157 9.09 -4.34 -6.20
CA LEU A 157 8.34 -5.45 -5.59
C LEU A 157 9.27 -6.40 -4.83
N ASP A 158 10.47 -6.60 -5.33
CA ASP A 158 11.51 -7.39 -4.66
C ASP A 158 11.90 -6.79 -3.29
N THR A 159 11.71 -5.49 -3.08
CA THR A 159 12.03 -4.85 -1.79
C THR A 159 10.94 -5.03 -0.73
N LYS A 160 9.70 -5.33 -1.14
CA LYS A 160 8.52 -5.42 -0.26
C LYS A 160 8.54 -6.72 0.56
N GLN A 161 7.82 -6.70 1.68
CA GLN A 161 7.67 -7.86 2.56
C GLN A 161 6.39 -8.65 2.30
N TYR A 162 5.34 -7.97 1.86
CA TYR A 162 4.04 -8.58 1.59
C TYR A 162 3.44 -7.96 0.33
N ILE A 163 3.17 -8.76 -0.70
CA ILE A 163 2.77 -8.27 -2.02
C ILE A 163 1.46 -8.92 -2.44
N LEU A 164 0.49 -8.14 -2.88
CA LEU A 164 -0.84 -8.61 -3.25
C LEU A 164 -1.06 -8.51 -4.76
N PHE A 165 -1.54 -9.61 -5.36
CA PHE A 165 -1.80 -9.76 -6.79
C PHE A 165 -3.25 -10.26 -7.00
N PRO A 166 -4.16 -9.45 -7.55
CA PRO A 166 -5.48 -9.90 -7.94
C PRO A 166 -5.37 -10.75 -9.22
N VAL A 167 -5.70 -12.03 -9.12
CA VAL A 167 -5.55 -13.02 -10.20
C VAL A 167 -6.88 -13.24 -10.90
N ASN A 168 -6.88 -13.08 -12.22
CA ASN A 168 -8.02 -13.40 -13.08
C ASN A 168 -7.72 -14.64 -13.94
N ASP A 169 -8.72 -15.46 -14.21
CA ASP A 169 -8.59 -16.67 -15.05
C ASP A 169 -8.59 -16.40 -16.57
N CYS A 170 -8.65 -15.13 -17.01
CA CYS A 170 -8.57 -14.77 -18.42
C CYS A 170 -7.27 -15.32 -19.05
N ARG A 171 -7.45 -16.12 -20.11
CA ARG A 171 -6.37 -16.80 -20.83
C ARG A 171 -5.83 -16.03 -22.03
N ALA A 172 -6.47 -14.91 -22.38
CA ALA A 172 -6.08 -14.09 -23.52
C ALA A 172 -5.37 -12.82 -23.05
N GLN A 173 -4.33 -12.41 -23.78
CA GLN A 173 -3.62 -11.17 -23.53
C GLN A 173 -4.30 -9.96 -24.17
N THR A 174 -4.90 -10.14 -25.35
CA THR A 174 -5.42 -9.05 -26.20
C THR A 174 -6.95 -8.98 -26.27
N VAL A 175 -7.65 -9.93 -25.65
CA VAL A 175 -9.11 -10.01 -25.66
C VAL A 175 -9.63 -9.86 -24.22
N PRO A 176 -10.52 -8.90 -23.94
CA PRO A 176 -11.17 -8.80 -22.65
C PRO A 176 -11.92 -10.10 -22.30
N GLY A 177 -11.85 -10.52 -21.04
CA GLY A 177 -12.49 -11.76 -20.61
C GLY A 177 -12.09 -12.16 -19.20
N GLY A 178 -12.24 -13.44 -18.91
CA GLY A 178 -12.14 -13.99 -17.56
C GLY A 178 -13.50 -14.10 -16.90
N THR A 179 -13.64 -15.11 -16.06
CA THR A 179 -14.86 -15.44 -15.35
C THR A 179 -14.72 -15.44 -13.85
N HIS A 180 -13.50 -15.37 -13.33
CA HIS A 180 -13.28 -15.49 -11.90
C HIS A 180 -12.06 -14.73 -11.39
N TRP A 181 -12.21 -14.16 -10.19
CA TRP A 181 -11.17 -13.44 -9.47
C TRP A 181 -10.76 -14.23 -8.23
N SER A 182 -9.45 -14.31 -7.98
CA SER A 182 -8.88 -14.80 -6.72
C SER A 182 -7.72 -13.88 -6.31
N LEU A 183 -7.18 -14.07 -5.10
CA LEU A 183 -6.09 -13.25 -4.58
C LEU A 183 -4.85 -14.13 -4.34
N LEU A 184 -3.71 -13.71 -4.87
CA LEU A 184 -2.41 -14.28 -4.55
C LEU A 184 -1.63 -13.26 -3.72
N ALA A 185 -1.08 -13.68 -2.58
CA ALA A 185 -0.21 -12.86 -1.76
C ALA A 185 1.18 -13.50 -1.65
N TYR A 186 2.25 -12.73 -1.76
CA TYR A 186 3.61 -13.20 -1.49
C TYR A 186 4.07 -12.73 -0.11
N ASN A 187 4.35 -13.67 0.79
CA ASN A 187 4.98 -13.43 2.06
C ASN A 187 6.49 -13.66 1.94
N ALA A 188 7.25 -12.57 1.88
CA ALA A 188 8.69 -12.64 1.72
C ALA A 188 9.39 -13.26 2.94
N SER A 189 8.81 -13.15 4.14
CA SER A 189 9.45 -13.68 5.36
C SER A 189 9.42 -15.21 5.43
N GLU A 190 8.34 -15.81 4.91
CA GLU A 190 8.14 -17.26 4.86
C GLU A 190 8.54 -17.85 3.50
N ASN A 191 8.89 -17.01 2.53
CA ASN A 191 9.09 -17.38 1.13
C ASN A 191 7.92 -18.22 0.59
N LEU A 192 6.70 -17.73 0.83
CA LEU A 192 5.45 -18.43 0.57
C LEU A 192 4.52 -17.57 -0.28
N PHE A 193 3.90 -18.20 -1.27
CA PHE A 193 2.74 -17.67 -1.95
C PHE A 193 1.47 -18.21 -1.30
N GLU A 194 0.63 -17.32 -0.80
CA GLU A 194 -0.66 -17.61 -0.19
C GLU A 194 -1.75 -17.33 -1.23
N HIS A 195 -2.51 -18.36 -1.63
CA HIS A 195 -3.60 -18.22 -2.58
C HIS A 195 -4.95 -18.29 -1.86
N TYR A 196 -5.79 -17.28 -2.09
CA TYR A 196 -7.12 -17.16 -1.49
C TYR A 196 -8.17 -17.13 -2.59
N ASP A 197 -8.92 -18.22 -2.70
CA ASP A 197 -10.03 -18.37 -3.63
C ASP A 197 -11.36 -18.48 -2.86
N SER A 198 -12.29 -17.58 -3.15
CA SER A 198 -13.62 -17.58 -2.52
C SER A 198 -14.55 -18.61 -3.16
N TYR A 199 -14.20 -19.14 -4.33
CA TYR A 199 -15.00 -20.16 -4.99
C TYR A 199 -14.60 -21.57 -4.52
N PRO A 200 -15.57 -22.41 -4.12
CA PRO A 200 -15.27 -23.75 -3.62
C PRO A 200 -14.46 -24.58 -4.63
N GLY A 201 -13.41 -25.24 -4.12
CA GLY A 201 -12.57 -26.15 -4.92
C GLY A 201 -11.43 -25.49 -5.69
N SER A 202 -11.11 -24.22 -5.41
CA SER A 202 -9.92 -23.53 -5.92
C SER A 202 -9.73 -23.56 -7.44
N CYS A 203 -10.79 -23.23 -8.18
CA CYS A 203 -10.75 -23.32 -9.63
C CYS A 203 -9.69 -22.40 -10.27
N ASN A 204 -9.24 -21.34 -9.58
CA ASN A 204 -8.22 -20.42 -10.07
C ASN A 204 -6.78 -20.79 -9.65
N LEU A 205 -6.58 -21.84 -8.85
CA LEU A 205 -5.26 -22.26 -8.36
C LEU A 205 -4.26 -22.49 -9.51
N PRO A 206 -4.57 -23.19 -10.61
CA PRO A 206 -3.59 -23.38 -11.70
C PRO A 206 -3.07 -22.07 -12.31
N VAL A 207 -3.92 -21.04 -12.34
CA VAL A 207 -3.55 -19.71 -12.85
C VAL A 207 -2.64 -19.00 -11.86
N ALA A 208 -2.96 -19.07 -10.57
CA ALA A 208 -2.13 -18.53 -9.50
C ALA A 208 -0.76 -19.23 -9.42
N GLU A 209 -0.70 -20.55 -9.57
CA GLU A 209 0.55 -21.32 -9.65
C GLU A 209 1.42 -20.89 -10.82
N SER A 210 0.82 -20.69 -12.00
CA SER A 210 1.57 -20.24 -13.18
C SER A 210 2.15 -18.85 -12.98
N LEU A 211 1.39 -17.93 -12.40
CA LEU A 211 1.86 -16.60 -12.06
C LEU A 211 2.99 -16.66 -11.01
N ALA A 212 2.78 -17.44 -9.94
CA ALA A 212 3.77 -17.60 -8.86
C ALA A 212 5.12 -18.13 -9.38
N LYS A 213 5.11 -19.08 -10.32
CA LYS A 213 6.34 -19.59 -10.97
C LYS A 213 7.11 -18.50 -11.71
N VAL A 214 6.40 -17.60 -12.40
CA VAL A 214 7.01 -16.47 -13.12
C VAL A 214 7.61 -15.45 -12.15
N LEU A 215 6.84 -15.07 -11.12
CA LEU A 215 7.27 -14.11 -10.09
C LEU A 215 8.43 -14.63 -9.24
N ALA A 216 8.42 -15.93 -8.93
CA ALA A 216 9.45 -16.59 -8.15
C ALA A 216 10.85 -16.42 -8.75
N MET A 217 11.01 -16.20 -10.05
CA MET A 217 12.35 -16.01 -10.62
C MET A 217 13.02 -14.70 -10.19
N PHE A 218 12.26 -13.71 -9.71
CA PHE A 218 12.75 -12.34 -9.56
C PHE A 218 12.49 -11.71 -8.18
N LEU A 219 11.66 -12.31 -7.32
CA LEU A 219 11.45 -11.80 -5.96
C LEU A 219 12.62 -12.14 -5.02
N ARG A 220 12.96 -11.18 -4.14
CA ARG A 220 14.19 -11.10 -3.30
C ARG A 220 14.52 -12.32 -2.44
N ASN A 221 13.55 -13.17 -2.12
CA ASN A 221 13.76 -14.34 -1.26
C ASN A 221 13.50 -15.67 -1.95
N SER A 222 13.20 -15.68 -3.25
CA SER A 222 12.81 -16.90 -3.94
C SER A 222 13.87 -17.99 -4.03
N LEU A 223 15.14 -17.66 -3.71
CA LEU A 223 16.26 -18.60 -3.70
C LEU A 223 16.92 -18.74 -2.32
N LYS A 224 16.36 -18.14 -1.25
CA LYS A 224 16.90 -18.34 0.10
C LYS A 224 16.74 -19.81 0.50
N GLY A 225 17.87 -20.49 0.71
CA GLY A 225 17.90 -21.92 1.05
C GLY A 225 17.88 -22.87 -0.15
N GLY A 226 17.98 -22.37 -1.39
CA GLY A 226 18.07 -23.20 -2.60
C GLY A 226 16.74 -23.80 -3.09
N HIS A 227 15.61 -23.36 -2.53
CA HIS A 227 14.28 -23.84 -2.92
C HIS A 227 13.39 -22.68 -3.37
N PRO A 228 12.63 -22.85 -4.48
CA PRO A 228 11.64 -21.86 -4.92
C PRO A 228 10.54 -21.71 -3.86
N PRO A 229 9.88 -20.54 -3.80
CA PRO A 229 8.76 -20.32 -2.91
C PRO A 229 7.65 -21.34 -3.19
N VAL A 230 7.07 -21.87 -2.12
CA VAL A 230 5.93 -22.78 -2.21
C VAL A 230 4.67 -21.95 -2.40
N ILE A 231 3.69 -22.48 -3.11
CA ILE A 231 2.33 -21.93 -3.16
C ILE A 231 1.43 -22.80 -2.29
N GLN A 232 0.65 -22.14 -1.44
CA GLN A 232 -0.28 -22.78 -0.52
C GLN A 232 -1.66 -22.16 -0.67
N GLU A 233 -2.67 -23.02 -0.80
CA GLU A 233 -4.06 -22.59 -0.73
C GLU A 233 -4.43 -22.30 0.73
N MET A 234 -5.01 -21.13 0.94
CA MET A 234 -5.31 -20.60 2.27
C MET A 234 -6.83 -20.50 2.49
N PRO A 235 -7.31 -20.85 3.70
CA PRO A 235 -8.72 -20.73 4.01
C PRO A 235 -9.17 -19.26 4.00
N CYS A 236 -10.20 -18.96 3.23
CA CYS A 236 -10.92 -17.69 3.28
C CYS A 236 -12.43 -17.92 3.28
N THR A 237 -13.17 -16.86 3.61
CA THR A 237 -14.64 -16.90 3.57
C THR A 237 -15.09 -17.23 2.17
N GLN A 238 -15.87 -18.30 2.03
CA GLN A 238 -16.36 -18.78 0.74
C GLN A 238 -17.57 -17.95 0.29
N GLN A 239 -17.64 -17.65 -1.00
CA GLN A 239 -18.77 -16.97 -1.60
C GLN A 239 -19.97 -17.92 -1.69
N VAL A 240 -21.18 -17.38 -1.54
CA VAL A 240 -22.44 -18.13 -1.67
C VAL A 240 -23.24 -17.76 -2.92
N ASN A 241 -22.71 -16.83 -3.72
CA ASN A 241 -23.30 -16.35 -4.96
C ASN A 241 -22.28 -16.44 -6.11
N THR A 242 -22.67 -16.01 -7.31
CA THR A 242 -21.87 -16.15 -8.53
C THR A 242 -21.09 -14.89 -8.91
N TYR A 243 -21.17 -13.79 -8.15
CA TYR A 243 -20.74 -12.47 -8.60
C TYR A 243 -19.81 -11.71 -7.65
N ASP A 244 -19.65 -12.19 -6.40
CA ASP A 244 -18.85 -11.49 -5.39
C ASP A 244 -17.37 -11.91 -5.34
N CYS A 245 -16.87 -12.75 -6.25
CA CYS A 245 -15.45 -13.13 -6.24
C CYS A 245 -14.50 -11.92 -6.21
N GLY A 246 -14.80 -10.87 -6.99
CA GLY A 246 -14.06 -9.60 -6.95
C GLY A 246 -14.18 -8.86 -5.60
N MET A 247 -15.36 -8.92 -4.95
CA MET A 247 -15.55 -8.38 -3.60
C MET A 247 -14.72 -9.12 -2.56
N HIS A 248 -14.65 -10.45 -2.66
CA HIS A 248 -13.80 -11.26 -1.80
C HIS A 248 -12.32 -10.91 -1.99
N VAL A 249 -11.84 -10.69 -3.22
CA VAL A 249 -10.46 -10.24 -3.48
C VAL A 249 -10.14 -8.95 -2.74
N ILE A 250 -10.97 -7.91 -2.88
CA ILE A 250 -10.69 -6.61 -2.24
C ILE A 250 -10.81 -6.64 -0.71
N CYS A 251 -11.75 -7.41 -0.17
CA CYS A 251 -11.92 -7.55 1.28
C CYS A 251 -10.81 -8.40 1.89
N ASN A 252 -10.41 -9.50 1.24
CA ASN A 252 -9.29 -10.33 1.67
C ASN A 252 -7.99 -9.52 1.62
N ALA A 253 -7.76 -8.72 0.58
CA ALA A 253 -6.58 -7.86 0.48
C ALA A 253 -6.48 -6.90 1.67
N GLU A 254 -7.55 -6.18 2.00
CA GLU A 254 -7.59 -5.29 3.17
C GLU A 254 -7.40 -6.07 4.48
N GLY A 255 -8.07 -7.22 4.63
CA GLY A 255 -7.98 -8.06 5.81
C GLY A 255 -6.57 -8.60 6.05
N LEU A 256 -5.87 -9.01 4.99
CA LEU A 256 -4.47 -9.46 5.05
C LEU A 256 -3.52 -8.32 5.39
N CYS A 257 -3.72 -7.13 4.80
CA CYS A 257 -2.92 -5.96 5.16
C CYS A 257 -3.10 -5.60 6.63
N LYS A 258 -4.33 -5.64 7.15
CA LYS A 258 -4.61 -5.43 8.58
C LYS A 258 -3.92 -6.50 9.43
N LYS A 259 -4.03 -7.76 9.03
CA LYS A 259 -3.39 -8.89 9.70
C LYS A 259 -1.88 -8.71 9.79
N PHE A 260 -1.24 -8.36 8.67
CA PHE A 260 0.20 -8.13 8.56
C PHE A 260 0.67 -6.95 9.42
N THR A 261 0.00 -5.80 9.31
CA THR A 261 0.41 -4.54 9.98
C THR A 261 0.15 -4.53 11.48
N THR A 262 -0.91 -5.22 11.94
CA THR A 262 -1.29 -5.26 13.37
C THR A 262 -0.86 -6.57 14.06
N GLN A 263 -0.25 -7.50 13.32
CA GLN A 263 0.08 -8.85 13.79
C GLN A 263 -1.14 -9.61 14.32
N ASP A 264 -2.31 -9.41 13.70
CA ASP A 264 -3.55 -10.07 14.10
C ASP A 264 -3.42 -11.59 13.88
N LYS A 265 -3.62 -12.37 14.94
CA LYS A 265 -3.47 -13.83 14.88
C LYS A 265 -4.73 -14.54 14.39
N ARG A 266 -5.88 -13.85 14.33
CA ARG A 266 -7.15 -14.46 13.92
C ARG A 266 -7.07 -14.99 12.48
N PRO A 267 -7.78 -16.09 12.17
CA PRO A 267 -7.98 -16.54 10.79
C PRO A 267 -8.58 -15.43 9.91
N LEU A 268 -8.25 -15.44 8.61
CA LEU A 268 -8.80 -14.45 7.67
C LEU A 268 -10.34 -14.51 7.62
N THR A 269 -10.92 -15.70 7.78
CA THR A 269 -12.37 -15.91 7.85
C THR A 269 -13.05 -15.17 9.00
N GLU A 270 -12.35 -14.92 10.10
CA GLU A 270 -12.86 -14.12 11.24
C GLU A 270 -12.65 -12.62 11.03
N ILE A 271 -11.60 -12.23 10.31
CA ILE A 271 -11.32 -10.82 9.97
C ILE A 271 -12.29 -10.34 8.87
N VAL A 272 -12.58 -11.22 7.91
CA VAL A 272 -13.40 -10.97 6.72
C VAL A 272 -14.53 -12.01 6.65
N PRO A 273 -15.49 -12.02 7.59
CA PRO A 273 -16.66 -12.89 7.49
C PRO A 273 -17.59 -12.45 6.36
N SER A 274 -18.56 -13.28 5.97
CA SER A 274 -19.51 -12.97 4.89
C SER A 274 -20.28 -11.67 5.13
N SER A 275 -20.51 -11.29 6.38
CA SER A 275 -21.17 -10.02 6.75
C SER A 275 -20.31 -8.78 6.51
N VAL A 276 -18.98 -8.91 6.45
CA VAL A 276 -18.09 -7.83 5.99
C VAL A 276 -18.24 -7.70 4.48
N VAL A 277 -18.05 -8.79 3.72
CA VAL A 277 -18.16 -8.79 2.26
C VAL A 277 -19.51 -8.23 1.79
N ALA A 278 -20.62 -8.64 2.42
CA ALA A 278 -21.96 -8.20 2.08
C ALA A 278 -22.17 -6.68 2.21
N ARG A 279 -21.49 -6.02 3.16
CA ARG A 279 -21.58 -4.56 3.37
C ARG A 279 -20.52 -3.78 2.59
N SER A 280 -19.46 -4.44 2.14
CA SER A 280 -18.34 -3.78 1.48
C SER A 280 -18.70 -3.10 0.16
N ARG A 281 -19.72 -3.57 -0.56
CA ARG A 281 -20.21 -2.89 -1.79
C ARG A 281 -20.70 -1.48 -1.49
N GLU A 282 -21.55 -1.33 -0.46
CA GLU A 282 -22.07 -0.04 -0.03
C GLU A 282 -20.95 0.87 0.51
N SER A 283 -20.05 0.30 1.32
CA SER A 283 -18.89 1.03 1.85
C SER A 283 -17.98 1.55 0.74
N LEU A 284 -17.64 0.71 -0.24
CA LEU A 284 -16.81 1.09 -1.39
C LEU A 284 -17.48 2.18 -2.22
N LYS A 285 -18.78 2.02 -2.50
CA LYS A 285 -19.56 3.03 -3.23
C LYS A 285 -19.57 4.37 -2.49
N ALA A 286 -19.74 4.35 -1.16
CA ALA A 286 -19.69 5.55 -0.33
C ALA A 286 -18.30 6.22 -0.34
N ILE A 287 -17.22 5.44 -0.28
CA ILE A 287 -15.85 5.94 -0.38
C ILE A 287 -15.63 6.65 -1.71
N ILE A 288 -15.97 6.00 -2.84
CA ILE A 288 -15.84 6.59 -4.18
C ILE A 288 -16.59 7.93 -4.27
N TYR A 289 -17.84 7.99 -3.81
CA TYR A 289 -18.59 9.25 -3.83
C TYR A 289 -18.05 10.31 -2.86
N SER A 290 -17.44 9.90 -1.75
CA SER A 290 -16.85 10.85 -0.80
C SER A 290 -15.60 11.53 -1.38
N LEU A 291 -14.78 10.80 -2.14
CA LEU A 291 -13.58 11.32 -2.81
C LEU A 291 -13.91 12.20 -4.02
N ARG A 292 -15.14 12.13 -4.55
CA ARG A 292 -15.64 12.98 -5.65
C ARG A 292 -15.95 14.42 -5.22
N LYS A 293 -15.98 14.74 -3.91
CA LYS A 293 -16.33 16.06 -3.35
C LYS A 293 -15.12 16.98 -3.14
#